data_AF-A0A9X1WZ53-F1
#
_entry.id   AF-A0A9X1WZ53-F1
#
_cell.length_a   1.000
_cell.length_b   1.000
_cell.length_c   1.000
_cell.angle_alpha   90.00
_cell.angle_beta   90.00
_cell.angle_gamma   90.00
#
_symmetry.space_group_name_H-M   'P 1'
#
loop_
_entity.id
_entity.type
_entity.pdbx_description
1 polymer ?
#
loop_
_entity_poly.entity_id
_entity_poly.type
_entity_poly.pdbx_seq_one_letter_code
_entity_poly.pdbx_strand_id
1 'polypeptide(L)'
;MVRLMRVMPGVWPRLMAVAHTLLYDATLLDGYMDGKALPEKLWNTVTMPTLVIEGTESPVALRHAAQTLAGVLPNARLLSKKGLGHTKKLDTKKISSELATFFIGNR
;
A
#
# COMPACT_ATOMS: atom_id res chain seq x y z
N MET A 1 -6.33 -15.38 10.24
CA MET A 1 -6.61 -13.97 10.59
C MET A 1 -8.09 -13.71 10.89
N VAL A 2 -9.04 -14.13 10.04
CA VAL A 2 -10.49 -13.85 10.22
C VAL A 2 -11.04 -14.27 11.58
N ARG A 3 -10.69 -15.46 12.08
CA ARG A 3 -11.13 -15.94 13.41
C ARG A 3 -10.66 -15.04 14.56
N LEU A 4 -9.46 -14.47 14.45
CA LEU A 4 -8.91 -13.50 15.40
C LEU A 4 -9.68 -12.18 15.35
N MET A 5 -10.01 -11.70 14.15
CA MET A 5 -10.75 -10.45 13.97
C MET A 5 -12.17 -10.51 14.55
N ARG A 6 -12.84 -11.68 14.50
CA ARG A 6 -14.18 -11.88 15.09
C ARG A 6 -14.25 -11.60 16.59
N VAL A 7 -13.14 -11.82 17.31
CA VAL A 7 -13.07 -11.65 18.77
C VAL A 7 -12.43 -10.32 19.18
N MET A 8 -11.98 -9.48 18.23
CA MET A 8 -11.43 -8.16 18.51
C MET A 8 -12.55 -7.11 18.67
N PRO A 9 -12.73 -6.50 19.85
CA PRO A 9 -13.77 -5.51 20.08
C PRO A 9 -13.66 -4.35 19.10
N GLY A 10 -14.78 -3.99 18.46
CA GLY A 10 -14.87 -2.88 17.52
C GLY A 10 -14.27 -3.13 16.13
N VAL A 11 -13.51 -4.20 15.91
CA VAL A 11 -12.96 -4.53 14.57
C VAL A 11 -14.01 -5.23 13.71
N TRP A 12 -14.57 -6.35 14.20
CA TRP A 12 -15.51 -7.16 13.41
C TRP A 12 -16.78 -6.41 12.99
N PRO A 13 -17.48 -5.66 13.87
CA PRO A 13 -18.68 -4.93 13.47
C PRO A 13 -18.39 -3.87 12.40
N ARG A 14 -17.22 -3.20 12.46
CA ARG A 14 -16.82 -2.19 11.46
C ARG A 14 -16.52 -2.82 10.10
N LEU A 15 -15.83 -3.97 10.08
CA LEU A 15 -15.59 -4.70 8.84
C LEU A 15 -16.90 -5.19 8.21
N MET A 16 -17.85 -5.68 9.02
CA MET A 16 -19.16 -6.11 8.53
C MET A 16 -20.01 -4.97 7.97
N ALA A 17 -19.94 -3.77 8.56
CA ALA A 17 -20.65 -2.60 8.05
C ALA A 17 -20.26 -2.24 6.60
N VAL A 18 -19.02 -2.54 6.20
CA VAL A 18 -18.52 -2.30 4.83
C VAL A 18 -18.37 -3.58 4.01
N ALA A 19 -18.80 -4.75 4.49
CA ALA A 19 -18.56 -6.02 3.79
C ALA A 19 -19.19 -6.09 2.39
N HIS A 20 -20.24 -5.30 2.14
CA HIS A 20 -20.87 -5.19 0.82
C HIS A 20 -19.95 -4.55 -0.24
N THR A 21 -18.83 -3.93 0.16
CA THR A 21 -17.84 -3.36 -0.78
C THR A 21 -16.71 -4.32 -1.11
N LEU A 22 -16.64 -5.51 -0.50
CA LEU A 22 -15.56 -6.48 -0.73
C LEU A 22 -15.40 -6.85 -2.20
N LEU A 23 -16.49 -6.91 -2.96
CA LEU A 23 -16.45 -7.20 -4.38
C LEU A 23 -15.72 -6.10 -5.17
N TYR A 24 -15.79 -4.84 -4.72
CA TYR A 24 -15.09 -3.73 -5.36
C TYR A 24 -13.58 -3.88 -5.19
N ASP A 25 -13.12 -4.16 -3.97
CA ASP A 25 -11.71 -4.44 -3.69
C ASP A 25 -11.22 -5.66 -4.48
N ALA A 26 -11.99 -6.76 -4.50
CA ALA A 26 -11.63 -7.98 -5.23
C ALA A 26 -11.52 -7.74 -6.74
N THR A 27 -12.43 -6.95 -7.32
CA THR A 27 -12.42 -6.63 -8.75
C THR A 27 -11.22 -5.73 -9.11
N LEU A 28 -10.88 -4.76 -8.26
CA LEU A 28 -9.73 -3.88 -8.49
C LEU A 28 -8.39 -4.61 -8.39
N LEU A 29 -8.30 -5.59 -7.50
CA LEU A 29 -7.07 -6.34 -7.23
C LEU A 29 -6.91 -7.58 -8.12
N ASP A 30 -7.92 -7.91 -8.93
CA ASP A 30 -7.90 -9.08 -9.81
C ASP A 30 -6.67 -9.05 -10.75
N GLY A 31 -5.96 -10.17 -10.82
CA GLY A 31 -4.72 -10.32 -11.59
C GLY A 31 -3.47 -9.65 -11.00
N TYR A 32 -3.58 -8.79 -9.98
CA TYR A 32 -2.43 -8.13 -9.34
C TYR A 32 -1.91 -8.85 -8.09
N MET A 33 -2.66 -9.80 -7.56
CA MET A 33 -2.31 -10.59 -6.36
C MET A 33 -1.75 -11.99 -6.67
N ASP A 34 -1.64 -12.35 -7.95
CA ASP A 34 -1.23 -13.69 -8.42
C ASP A 34 0.29 -13.94 -8.37
N GLY A 35 1.10 -12.95 -7.97
CA GLY A 35 2.57 -13.02 -8.04
C GLY A 35 3.14 -12.90 -9.45
N LYS A 36 2.32 -12.52 -10.43
CA LYS A 36 2.75 -12.21 -11.80
C LYS A 36 3.38 -10.81 -11.85
N ALA A 37 4.24 -10.60 -12.86
CA ALA A 37 4.82 -9.28 -13.11
C ALA A 37 3.72 -8.24 -13.40
N LEU A 38 3.94 -7.01 -12.94
CA LEU A 38 3.04 -5.90 -13.24
C LEU A 38 3.06 -5.57 -14.75
N PRO A 39 1.92 -5.22 -15.35
CA PRO A 39 1.85 -4.86 -16.77
C PRO A 39 2.53 -3.52 -17.03
N GLU A 40 3.82 -3.53 -17.41
CA GLU A 40 4.65 -2.33 -17.59
C GLU A 40 4.00 -1.25 -18.46
N LYS A 41 3.34 -1.64 -19.56
CA LYS A 41 2.65 -0.69 -20.46
C LYS A 41 1.60 0.17 -19.75
N LEU A 42 0.91 -0.38 -18.76
CA LEU A 42 -0.09 0.35 -17.98
C LEU A 42 0.58 1.31 -17.01
N TRP A 43 1.63 0.87 -16.31
CA TRP A 43 2.31 1.70 -15.31
C TRP A 43 3.17 2.80 -15.93
N ASN A 44 3.70 2.59 -17.13
CA ASN A 44 4.44 3.59 -17.89
C ASN A 44 3.61 4.82 -18.27
N THR A 45 2.27 4.76 -18.24
CA THR A 45 1.42 5.94 -18.49
C THR A 45 1.32 6.86 -17.27
N VAL A 46 1.77 6.42 -16.10
CA VAL A 46 1.75 7.19 -14.84
C VAL A 46 3.00 8.07 -14.80
N THR A 47 2.90 9.26 -15.40
CA THR A 47 4.05 10.14 -15.63
C THR A 47 4.28 11.19 -14.54
N MET A 48 3.32 11.39 -13.63
CA MET A 48 3.54 12.28 -12.49
C MET A 48 4.60 11.72 -11.54
N PRO A 49 5.37 12.58 -10.84
CA PRO A 49 6.23 12.12 -9.76
C PRO A 49 5.44 11.28 -8.77
N THR A 50 5.98 10.12 -8.39
CA THR A 50 5.30 9.16 -7.51
C THR A 50 6.21 8.76 -6.36
N LEU A 51 5.66 8.75 -5.14
CA LEU A 51 6.32 8.20 -3.96
C LEU A 51 5.68 6.87 -3.61
N VAL A 52 6.48 5.80 -3.61
CA VAL A 52 6.07 4.49 -3.09
C VAL A 52 6.68 4.33 -1.70
N ILE A 53 5.84 4.04 -0.70
CA ILE A 53 6.26 3.95 0.70
C ILE A 53 6.15 2.50 1.18
N GLU A 54 7.19 2.01 1.85
CA GLU A 54 7.15 0.75 2.60
C GLU A 54 7.82 0.89 3.97
N GLY A 55 7.38 0.05 4.92
CA GLY A 55 8.09 -0.14 6.18
C GLY A 55 8.90 -1.42 6.19
N THR A 56 10.10 -1.37 6.77
CA THR A 56 10.98 -2.54 6.87
C THR A 56 10.40 -3.66 7.72
N GLU A 57 9.45 -3.34 8.62
CA GLU A 57 8.67 -4.28 9.44
C GLU A 57 7.51 -4.95 8.70
N SER A 58 7.20 -4.54 7.46
CA SER A 58 6.10 -5.11 6.69
C SER A 58 6.39 -6.54 6.26
N PRO A 59 5.35 -7.38 6.09
CA PRO A 59 5.48 -8.67 5.43
C PRO A 59 6.26 -8.56 4.12
N VAL A 60 7.13 -9.54 3.85
CA VAL A 60 8.03 -9.54 2.69
C VAL A 60 7.28 -9.34 1.37
N ALA A 61 6.11 -9.98 1.21
CA ALA A 61 5.29 -9.85 0.01
C ALA A 61 4.85 -8.39 -0.26
N LEU A 62 4.53 -7.61 0.77
CA LEU A 62 4.16 -6.20 0.61
C LEU A 62 5.36 -5.34 0.22
N ARG A 63 6.54 -5.65 0.75
CA ARG A 63 7.78 -4.97 0.36
C ARG A 63 8.17 -5.27 -1.09
N HIS A 64 8.06 -6.54 -1.50
CA HIS A 64 8.27 -6.92 -2.90
C HIS A 64 7.30 -6.17 -3.83
N ALA A 65 6.02 -6.11 -3.48
CA ALA A 65 5.04 -5.38 -4.28
C ALA A 65 5.39 -3.88 -4.41
N ALA A 66 5.80 -3.22 -3.31
CA ALA A 66 6.23 -1.83 -3.32
C ALA A 66 7.48 -1.61 -4.20
N GLN A 67 8.48 -2.49 -4.06
CA GLN A 67 9.71 -2.44 -4.87
C GLN A 67 9.43 -2.67 -6.35
N THR A 68 8.61 -3.66 -6.70
CA THR A 68 8.21 -3.91 -8.09
C THR A 68 7.45 -2.73 -8.68
N LEU A 69 6.49 -2.15 -7.93
CA LEU A 69 5.74 -0.98 -8.39
C LEU A 69 6.67 0.22 -8.64
N ALA A 70 7.59 0.51 -7.72
CA ALA A 70 8.56 1.58 -7.90
C ALA A 70 9.50 1.35 -9.11
N GLY A 71 9.80 0.09 -9.44
CA GLY A 71 10.63 -0.26 -10.59
C GLY A 71 9.94 -0.12 -11.95
N VAL A 72 8.62 -0.27 -12.02
CA VAL A 72 7.85 -0.15 -13.29
C VAL A 72 7.29 1.24 -13.55
N LEU A 73 7.31 2.12 -12.54
CA LEU A 73 6.85 3.50 -12.68
C LEU A 73 8.00 4.39 -13.19
N PRO A 74 7.78 5.22 -14.22
CA PRO A 74 8.86 5.97 -14.86
C PRO A 74 9.48 7.03 -13.95
N ASN A 75 8.67 7.64 -13.06
CA ASN A 75 9.08 8.74 -12.19
C ASN A 75 8.80 8.43 -10.72
N ALA A 76 9.18 7.23 -10.26
CA ALA A 76 8.95 6.80 -8.88
C ALA A 76 10.20 6.87 -7.99
N ARG A 77 9.97 7.17 -6.71
CA ARG A 77 10.93 6.98 -5.63
C ARG A 77 10.38 5.99 -4.61
N LEU A 78 11.15 4.96 -4.29
CA LEU A 78 10.86 4.07 -3.17
C LEU A 78 11.42 4.68 -1.87
N LEU A 79 10.59 4.76 -0.83
CA LEU A 79 10.99 5.10 0.52
C LEU A 79 10.74 3.91 1.45
N SER A 80 11.83 3.27 1.89
CA SER A 80 11.80 2.14 2.82
C SER A 80 12.32 2.57 4.20
N LYS A 81 11.45 2.60 5.22
CA LYS A 81 11.82 3.10 6.56
C LYS A 81 10.98 2.49 7.67
N LYS A 82 11.62 2.22 8.82
CA LYS A 82 10.94 1.70 10.01
C LYS A 82 9.83 2.65 10.49
N GLY A 83 8.64 2.12 10.69
CA GLY A 83 7.45 2.86 11.12
C GLY A 83 6.55 3.32 9.97
N LEU A 84 6.87 2.96 8.73
CA LEU A 84 6.02 3.17 7.56
C LEU A 84 5.31 1.88 7.12
N GLY A 85 5.32 0.83 7.95
CA GLY A 85 4.91 -0.51 7.56
C GLY A 85 3.46 -0.89 7.89
N HIS A 86 3.08 -2.06 7.39
CA HIS A 86 1.77 -2.67 7.63
C HIS A 86 1.64 -3.12 9.10
N THR A 87 1.06 -2.27 9.93
CA THR A 87 0.95 -2.48 11.38
C THR A 87 -0.47 -2.22 11.88
N LYS A 88 -0.79 -2.66 13.12
CA LYS A 88 -2.10 -2.44 13.74
C LYS A 88 -2.48 -0.96 13.86
N LYS A 89 -1.49 -0.08 14.00
CA LYS A 89 -1.66 1.38 14.10
C LYS A 89 -0.57 2.06 13.31
N LEU A 90 -0.97 2.83 12.30
CA LEU A 90 -0.05 3.63 11.50
C LEU A 90 0.61 4.73 12.34
N ASP A 91 1.88 4.99 12.06
CA ASP A 91 2.61 6.15 12.58
C ASP A 91 2.29 7.37 11.72
N THR A 92 1.16 8.01 11.99
CA THR A 92 0.63 9.12 11.18
C THR A 92 1.59 10.30 11.13
N LYS A 93 2.35 10.57 12.19
CA LYS A 93 3.34 11.66 12.23
C LYS A 93 4.46 11.39 11.24
N LYS A 94 5.05 10.19 11.25
CA LYS A 94 6.09 9.83 10.28
C LYS A 94 5.56 9.87 8.86
N ILE A 95 4.41 9.24 8.59
CA ILE A 95 3.81 9.24 7.25
C ILE A 95 3.58 10.67 6.77
N SER A 96 2.98 11.54 7.60
CA SER A 96 2.71 12.93 7.24
C SER A 96 3.98 13.74 6.92
N SER A 97 5.07 13.50 7.66
CA SER A 97 6.35 14.15 7.41
C SER A 97 6.91 13.78 6.03
N GLU A 98 6.90 12.49 5.69
CA GLU A 98 7.43 12.02 4.40
C GLU A 98 6.55 12.48 3.22
N LEU A 99 5.23 12.52 3.42
CA LEU A 99 4.29 13.09 2.44
C LEU A 99 4.54 14.59 2.26
N ALA A 100 4.71 15.36 3.34
CA ALA A 100 5.01 16.79 3.26
C ALA A 100 6.33 17.05 2.52
N THR A 101 7.38 16.29 2.84
CA THR A 101 8.66 16.37 2.12
C THR A 101 8.49 16.10 0.63
N PHE A 102 7.70 15.10 0.25
CA PHE A 102 7.46 14.77 -1.15
C PHE A 102 6.66 15.84 -1.90
N PHE A 103 5.56 16.34 -1.32
CA PHE A 103 4.71 17.33 -1.98
C PHE A 103 5.31 18.74 -2.00
N ILE A 104 6.13 19.10 -1.00
CA ILE A 104 6.74 20.44 -0.92
C ILE A 104 8.09 20.47 -1.63
N GLY A 105 8.86 19.38 -1.57
CA GLY A 105 10.23 19.30 -2.10
C GLY A 105 10.33 19.08 -3.62
N ASN A 106 9.22 18.85 -4.31
CA ASN A 106 9.15 18.68 -5.77
C ASN A 106 8.76 19.98 -6.52
N ARG A 107 9.13 21.15 -5.99
CA ARG A 107 9.11 22.42 -6.75
C ARG A 107 10.41 22.61 -7.51
#